data_AF-A0A953W2F4-F1
#
_entry.id   AF-A0A953W2F4-F1
#
_cell.length_a   1.000
_cell.length_b   1.000
_cell.length_c   1.000
_cell.angle_alpha   90.00
_cell.angle_beta   90.00
_cell.angle_gamma   90.00
#
_symmetry.space_group_name_H-M   'P 1'
#
loop_
_entity.id
_entity.type
_entity.pdbx_description
1 polymer ?
#
loop_
_entity_poly.entity_id
_entity_poly.type
_entity_poly.pdbx_seq_one_letter_code
_entity_poly.pdbx_strand_id
1 'polypeptide(L)'
;MNPGDTTILTGGSGRQYQFAIVPRGTTFRAKPGVYVMARERAGVPNGYEFCFVGETADLSKRPLSPDKQPCFNRFGVTAIFLIEEYDQNKRADVVRDLVQAYVPHCNTL
;
A
#
# COMPACT_ATOMS: atom_id res chain seq x y z
N MET A 1 -11.36 -8.01 -9.22
CA MET A 1 -11.09 -8.22 -7.79
C MET A 1 -12.36 -8.59 -7.07
N ASN A 2 -12.34 -9.72 -6.37
CA ASN A 2 -13.41 -10.06 -5.43
C ASN A 2 -13.05 -9.44 -4.07
N PRO A 3 -14.02 -8.91 -3.30
CA PRO A 3 -13.76 -8.47 -1.93
C PRO A 3 -13.24 -9.65 -1.10
N GLY A 4 -11.98 -9.61 -0.67
CA GLY A 4 -11.36 -10.68 0.14
C GLY A 4 -10.01 -11.20 -0.36
N ASP A 5 -9.52 -10.73 -1.51
CA ASP A 5 -8.20 -11.13 -2.02
C ASP A 5 -7.09 -10.65 -1.06
N THR A 6 -6.26 -11.58 -0.58
CA THR A 6 -5.07 -11.28 0.23
C THR A 6 -3.80 -11.70 -0.50
N THR A 7 -2.69 -11.06 -0.15
CA THR A 7 -1.37 -11.46 -0.62
C THR A 7 -0.32 -11.31 0.47
N ILE A 8 0.87 -11.87 0.25
CA ILE A 8 2.02 -11.71 1.12
C ILE A 8 3.04 -10.82 0.42
N LEU A 9 3.42 -9.72 1.07
CA LEU A 9 4.58 -8.93 0.70
C LEU A 9 5.75 -9.28 1.63
N THR A 10 6.95 -9.42 1.07
CA THR A 10 8.17 -9.73 1.82
C THR A 10 9.01 -8.47 1.91
N GLY A 11 9.31 -8.01 3.12
CA GLY A 11 10.18 -6.86 3.37
C GLY A 11 11.66 -7.17 3.14
N GLY A 12 12.51 -6.15 3.16
CA GLY A 12 13.95 -6.27 2.93
C GLY A 12 14.63 -7.12 4.00
N SER A 13 14.03 -7.19 5.19
CA SER A 13 14.42 -8.04 6.31
C SER A 13 14.08 -9.52 6.11
N GLY A 14 13.31 -9.88 5.08
CA GLY A 14 12.76 -11.21 4.87
C GLY A 14 11.45 -11.49 5.62
N ARG A 15 10.97 -10.54 6.43
CA ARG A 15 9.66 -10.66 7.11
C ARG A 15 8.52 -10.61 6.11
N GLN A 16 7.51 -11.43 6.37
CA GLN A 16 6.31 -11.54 5.54
C GLN A 16 5.13 -10.80 6.19
N TYR A 17 4.39 -10.08 5.37
CA TYR A 17 3.27 -9.24 5.78
C TYR A 17 2.06 -9.58 4.89
N GLN A 18 0.96 -10.02 5.51
CA GLN A 18 -0.26 -10.34 4.79
C GLN A 18 -1.11 -9.08 4.58
N PHE A 19 -1.28 -8.67 3.32
CA PHE A 19 -2.08 -7.52 2.92
C PHE A 19 -3.42 -7.95 2.35
N ALA A 20 -4.49 -7.21 2.69
CA ALA A 20 -5.72 -7.25 1.91
C ALA A 20 -5.57 -6.36 0.67
N ILE A 21 -6.06 -6.81 -0.47
CA ILE A 21 -6.02 -6.04 -1.71
C ILE A 21 -7.43 -5.55 -2.03
N VAL A 22 -7.55 -4.24 -2.27
CA VAL A 22 -8.84 -3.62 -2.60
C VAL A 22 -8.67 -2.62 -3.75
N PRO A 23 -9.75 -2.33 -4.49
CA PRO A 23 -9.74 -1.26 -5.49
C PRO A 23 -9.35 0.10 -4.91
N ARG A 24 -8.69 0.96 -5.70
CA ARG A 24 -8.28 2.32 -5.29
C ARG A 24 -9.42 3.16 -4.70
N GLY A 25 -10.63 2.99 -5.23
CA GLY A 25 -11.82 3.73 -4.80
C GLY A 25 -12.47 3.25 -3.49
N THR A 26 -12.00 2.15 -2.89
CA THR A 26 -12.61 1.57 -1.69
C THR A 26 -12.55 2.53 -0.50
N THR A 27 -13.67 2.81 0.17
CA THR A 27 -13.68 3.59 1.41
C THR A 27 -13.41 2.71 2.63
N PHE A 28 -12.70 3.24 3.63
CA PHE A 28 -12.32 2.49 4.83
C PHE A 28 -12.93 3.08 6.10
N ARG A 29 -13.00 2.26 7.15
CA ARG A 29 -13.32 2.74 8.50
C ARG A 29 -12.11 3.48 9.09
N ALA A 30 -12.36 4.35 10.07
CA ALA A 30 -11.32 5.09 10.76
C ALA A 30 -10.48 4.15 11.63
N LYS A 31 -9.41 3.62 11.04
CA LYS A 31 -8.46 2.71 11.68
C LYS A 31 -7.04 3.04 11.25
N PRO A 32 -6.04 2.86 12.13
CA PRO A 32 -4.65 3.01 11.76
C PRO A 32 -4.17 1.84 10.90
N GLY A 33 -3.19 2.09 10.04
CA GLY A 33 -2.63 1.03 9.20
C GLY A 33 -1.56 1.46 8.22
N VAL A 34 -1.02 0.46 7.53
CA VAL A 34 -0.06 0.61 6.44
C VAL A 34 -0.78 0.33 5.14
N TYR A 35 -0.43 1.07 4.10
CA TYR A 35 -0.98 0.88 2.77
C TYR A 35 0.09 0.96 1.69
N VAL A 36 -0.10 0.19 0.61
CA VAL A 36 0.71 0.23 -0.60
C VAL A 36 -0.18 0.64 -1.77
N MET A 37 0.25 1.65 -2.51
CA MET A 37 -0.41 2.06 -3.76
C MET A 37 0.19 1.28 -4.92
N ALA A 38 -0.67 0.59 -5.66
CA ALA A 38 -0.27 -0.33 -6.70
C ALA A 38 -1.11 -0.20 -7.97
N ARG A 39 -0.58 -0.74 -9.06
CA ARG A 39 -1.36 -1.02 -10.28
C ARG A 39 -1.21 -2.48 -10.65
N GLU A 40 -2.25 -3.04 -11.23
CA GLU A 40 -2.19 -4.37 -11.85
C GLU A 40 -1.31 -4.30 -13.11
N ARG A 41 -0.48 -5.33 -13.32
CA ARG A 41 0.31 -5.48 -14.55
C ARG A 41 -0.58 -6.06 -15.64
N ALA A 42 -0.65 -5.39 -16.78
CA ALA A 42 -1.39 -5.87 -17.94
C ALA A 42 -0.86 -7.25 -18.37
N GLY A 43 -1.76 -8.22 -18.54
CA GLY A 43 -1.43 -9.57 -19.00
C GLY A 43 -0.77 -10.48 -17.95
N VAL A 44 -0.60 -10.04 -16.70
CA VAL A 44 -0.08 -10.87 -15.60
C VAL A 44 -1.14 -10.98 -14.52
N PRO A 45 -1.92 -12.07 -14.47
CA PRO A 45 -2.88 -12.31 -13.39
C PRO A 45 -2.18 -12.23 -12.03
N ASN A 46 -2.74 -11.45 -11.11
CA ASN A 46 -2.16 -11.19 -9.77
C ASN A 46 -0.74 -10.58 -9.80
N GLY A 47 -0.31 -10.04 -10.94
CA GLY A 47 0.92 -9.27 -11.05
C GLY A 47 0.67 -7.81 -10.69
N TYR A 48 1.49 -7.25 -9.80
CA TYR A 48 1.37 -5.85 -9.38
C TYR A 48 2.69 -5.10 -9.53
N GLU A 49 2.58 -3.78 -9.69
CA GLU A 49 3.68 -2.85 -9.54
C GLU A 49 3.35 -1.86 -8.44
N PHE A 50 4.31 -1.65 -7.54
CA PHE A 50 4.16 -0.77 -6.39
C PHE A 50 4.79 0.58 -6.68
N CYS A 51 4.07 1.65 -6.34
CA CYS A 51 4.58 3.01 -6.51
C CYS A 51 4.80 3.73 -5.18
N PHE A 52 4.12 3.32 -4.11
CA PHE A 52 4.22 3.98 -2.81
C PHE A 52 3.88 3.03 -1.66
N VAL A 53 4.55 3.20 -0.53
CA VAL A 53 4.24 2.59 0.76
C VAL A 53 4.12 3.71 1.79
N GLY A 54 3.05 3.72 2.58
CA GLY A 54 2.89 4.70 3.65
C GLY A 54 2.06 4.17 4.81
N GLU A 55 1.98 4.97 5.87
CA GLU A 55 1.15 4.69 7.03
C GLU A 55 0.20 5.84 7.31
N THR A 56 -0.83 5.56 8.10
CA THR A 56 -1.74 6.56 8.63
C THR A 56 -2.30 6.12 9.97
N ALA A 57 -2.63 7.08 10.84
CA ALA A 57 -3.44 6.84 12.02
C ALA A 57 -4.93 6.63 11.69
N ASP A 58 -5.34 6.98 10.47
CA ASP A 58 -6.73 6.96 10.02
C ASP A 58 -6.83 6.68 8.51
N LEU A 59 -7.19 5.45 8.15
CA LEU A 59 -7.40 4.98 6.79
C LEU A 59 -8.67 5.55 6.14
N SER A 60 -9.60 6.12 6.92
CA SER A 60 -10.81 6.74 6.36
C SER A 60 -10.54 8.08 5.70
N LYS A 61 -9.43 8.74 6.06
CA LYS A 61 -9.05 10.04 5.49
C LYS A 61 -8.67 9.91 4.03
N ARG A 62 -9.30 10.74 3.19
CA ARG A 62 -9.04 10.81 1.75
C ARG A 62 -8.67 12.23 1.32
N PRO A 63 -7.77 12.38 0.33
CA PRO A 63 -6.95 11.33 -0.25
C PRO A 63 -5.88 10.79 0.73
N LEU A 64 -5.50 9.51 0.59
CA LEU A 64 -4.35 8.95 1.32
C LEU A 64 -3.08 9.56 0.72
N SER A 65 -2.23 10.19 1.55
CA SER A 65 -1.08 11.01 1.10
C SER A 65 -1.47 12.06 0.04
N PRO A 66 -2.07 13.19 0.46
CA PRO A 66 -2.49 14.27 -0.45
C PRO A 66 -1.35 14.84 -1.30
N ASP A 67 -0.17 14.95 -0.72
CA ASP A 67 1.08 15.41 -1.35
C ASP A 67 1.54 14.50 -2.49
N LYS A 68 1.23 13.20 -2.44
CA LYS A 68 1.65 12.20 -3.41
C LYS A 68 0.64 11.94 -4.54
N GLN A 69 -0.54 12.57 -4.50
CA GLN A 69 -1.57 12.36 -5.53
C GLN A 69 -1.09 12.58 -6.97
N PRO A 70 -0.27 13.61 -7.29
CA PRO A 70 0.26 13.77 -8.64
C PRO A 70 1.07 12.54 -9.11
N CYS A 71 1.86 11.93 -8.22
CA CYS A 71 2.62 10.72 -8.54
C CYS A 71 1.71 9.51 -8.75
N PHE A 72 0.71 9.32 -7.90
CA PHE A 72 -0.26 8.22 -8.02
C PHE A 72 -1.07 8.29 -9.32
N ASN A 73 -1.43 9.50 -9.74
CA ASN A 73 -2.14 9.74 -10.99
C ASN A 73 -1.25 9.43 -12.20
N ARG A 74 0.01 9.88 -12.20
CA ARG A 74 0.97 9.59 -13.26
C ARG A 74 1.29 8.09 -13.37
N PHE A 75 1.41 7.41 -12.22
CA PHE A 75 1.65 5.98 -12.18
C PHE A 75 0.44 5.15 -12.65
N GLY A 76 -0.77 5.66 -12.43
CA GLY A 76 -2.02 4.97 -12.76
C GLY A 76 -2.42 3.94 -11.72
N VAL A 77 -2.39 4.31 -10.42
CA VAL A 77 -2.80 3.43 -9.31
C VAL A 77 -4.22 2.91 -9.53
N THR A 78 -4.40 1.59 -9.44
CA THR A 78 -5.70 0.89 -9.54
C THR A 78 -6.06 0.12 -8.27
N ALA A 79 -5.08 -0.24 -7.44
CA ALA A 79 -5.26 -1.06 -6.25
C ALA A 79 -4.57 -0.44 -5.02
N ILE A 80 -5.12 -0.75 -3.85
CA ILE A 80 -4.56 -0.44 -2.54
C ILE A 80 -4.39 -1.76 -1.79
N PHE A 81 -3.19 -1.99 -1.28
CA PHE A 81 -2.89 -3.09 -0.39
C PHE A 81 -2.93 -2.50 1.01
N LEU A 82 -3.63 -3.12 1.96
CA LEU A 82 -3.72 -2.59 3.32
C LEU A 82 -3.44 -3.64 4.41
N ILE A 83 -2.88 -3.15 5.52
CA ILE A 83 -2.83 -3.83 6.81
C ILE A 83 -3.35 -2.87 7.86
N GLU A 84 -4.29 -3.33 8.69
CA GLU A 84 -4.66 -2.64 9.93
C GLU A 84 -3.58 -2.93 10.99
N GLU A 85 -2.93 -1.88 11.51
CA GLU A 85 -1.90 -2.01 12.54
C GLU A 85 -1.97 -0.81 13.48
N TYR A 86 -2.23 -1.08 14.76
CA TYR A 86 -2.55 -0.07 15.77
C TYR A 86 -1.28 0.52 16.40
N ASP A 87 -0.19 -0.24 16.43
CA ASP A 87 1.09 0.23 16.96
C ASP A 87 1.84 1.09 15.93
N GLN A 88 2.14 2.34 16.29
CA GLN A 88 2.83 3.28 15.40
C GLN A 88 4.25 2.84 15.04
N ASN A 89 4.99 2.28 15.99
CA ASN A 89 6.36 1.84 15.73
C ASN A 89 6.35 0.65 14.76
N LYS A 90 5.39 -0.27 14.93
CA LYS A 90 5.23 -1.39 13.98
C LYS A 90 4.85 -0.90 12.59
N ARG A 91 3.96 0.08 12.45
CA ARG A 91 3.66 0.67 11.13
C ARG A 91 4.92 1.24 10.48
N ALA A 92 5.71 2.00 11.24
CA ALA A 92 6.92 2.63 10.72
C ALA A 92 7.97 1.59 10.30
N ASP A 93 8.10 0.51 11.08
CA ASP A 93 8.97 -0.62 10.75
C ASP A 93 8.53 -1.32 9.46
N VAL A 94 7.23 -1.59 9.29
CA VAL A 94 6.67 -2.20 8.08
C VAL A 94 6.92 -1.30 6.86
N VAL A 95 6.66 0.01 6.98
CA VAL A 95 6.90 0.97 5.90
C VAL A 95 8.37 0.96 5.49
N ARG A 96 9.29 1.09 6.44
CA ARG A 96 10.73 1.06 6.17
C ARG A 96 11.14 -0.23 5.47
N ASP A 97 10.66 -1.37 5.96
CA ASP A 97 11.05 -2.69 5.46
C ASP A 97 10.57 -2.93 4.02
N LEU A 98 9.34 -2.50 3.70
CA LEU A 98 8.78 -2.60 2.35
C LEU A 98 9.41 -1.58 1.38
N VAL A 99 9.70 -0.36 1.85
CA VAL A 99 10.40 0.64 1.02
C VAL A 99 11.79 0.15 0.64
N GLN A 100 12.51 -0.49 1.56
CA GLN A 100 13.81 -1.10 1.28
C GLN A 100 13.71 -2.27 0.29
N ALA A 101 12.66 -3.10 0.39
CA ALA A 101 12.46 -4.24 -0.51
C ALA A 101 12.12 -3.84 -1.95
N TYR A 102 11.19 -2.89 -2.10
CA TYR A 102 10.55 -2.62 -3.39
C TYR A 102 11.01 -1.32 -4.06
N VAL A 103 11.72 -0.46 -3.34
CA VAL A 103 12.23 0.84 -3.80
C VAL A 103 11.17 1.65 -4.60
N PRO A 104 9.97 1.86 -4.02
CA PRO A 104 8.87 2.53 -4.70
C PRO A 104 9.20 3.99 -5.05
N HIS A 105 9.11 4.35 -6.33
CA HIS A 105 9.53 5.67 -6.81
C HIS A 105 8.74 6.87 -6.25
N CYS A 106 7.48 6.72 -5.83
CA CYS A 106 6.74 7.82 -5.20
C CYS A 106 7.09 8.02 -3.71
N ASN A 107 7.83 7.11 -3.07
CA ASN A 107 8.36 7.35 -1.72
C ASN A 107 9.52 8.36 -1.73
N THR A 108 10.22 8.48 -2.85
CA THR A 108 11.35 9.38 -3.04
C THR A 108 10.95 10.57 -3.92
N LEU A 109 10.12 11.48 -3.40
CA LEU A 109 9.81 12.79 -4.02
C LEU A 109 9.40 13.81 -2.96
#